data_AF-A0A2V4E328-F1
#
_entry.id   AF-A0A2V4E328-F1
#
_cell.length_a   1.000
_cell.length_b   1.000
_cell.length_c   1.000
_cell.angle_alpha   90.00
_cell.angle_beta   90.00
_cell.angle_gamma   90.00
#
_symmetry.space_group_name_H-M   'P 1'
#
loop_
_entity.id
_entity.type
_entity.pdbx_description
1 polymer ?
#
loop_
_entity_poly.entity_id
_entity_poly.type
_entity_poly.pdbx_seq_one_letter_code
_entity_poly.pdbx_strand_id
1 'polypeptide(L)'
;NTPEKSQTGIIVDSSDRQIAQVNAISTIESNLTLPDNSLYTVNKDPKSLYLIETDHRFTNRKKWLSSDYMTNRIKTDPDVIQKRLGDGYYEQQLLQQQIIALTGQRYLAGYQSDIEQYKALMDAGIMFANQYQFKIGVALTPEQMAQLTSDMVWLVSQTVIVDGQPQQVLVPKVYIVNRPELSTDGALLAGRNVKIESDSDIYSNGNLIARHQLNVSGHNIEQEGIWKAGSIAVKAADSIRSSGAFVADENIYLSAINDILLTTTTNTTEVNYGPGNFNRNTVIDKVASLQSKEGDIVVQARHDVNMTGAMIINGGESSKTQIKAGHDIELNKVNTQTASHANFGKNDYRDIDESRVLGTQIQSNGHISLQSGHNIDTHAASVSADKSLSLQAGHDINLMSAEERTALTDHHTKENNRLLTKKSTTSHLEIDNTTQLGSELSANSVTIKSGHDLDVSG
;
A
#
# COMPACT_ATOMS: atom_id res chain seq x y z
N ASN A 1 -51.74 -10.73 -14.64
CA ASN A 1 -51.03 -9.52 -14.20
C ASN A 1 -49.81 -9.92 -13.41
N THR A 2 -48.68 -9.74 -14.07
CA THR A 2 -47.28 -9.92 -13.64
C THR A 2 -47.03 -9.36 -12.24
N PRO A 3 -46.29 -10.06 -11.36
CA PRO A 3 -45.63 -9.43 -10.24
C PRO A 3 -44.28 -8.87 -10.71
N GLU A 4 -44.13 -7.57 -10.53
CA GLU A 4 -42.93 -6.78 -10.81
C GLU A 4 -41.82 -7.09 -9.79
N LYS A 5 -40.59 -7.07 -10.27
CA LYS A 5 -39.33 -7.34 -9.57
C LYS A 5 -39.15 -6.44 -8.35
N SER A 6 -38.98 -7.04 -7.17
CA SER A 6 -38.25 -6.42 -6.06
C SER A 6 -36.77 -6.81 -6.21
N GLN A 7 -35.94 -5.85 -6.61
CA GLN A 7 -34.49 -5.94 -6.48
C GLN A 7 -34.16 -5.72 -5.01
N THR A 8 -33.66 -6.76 -4.34
CA THR A 8 -33.10 -6.69 -2.99
C THR A 8 -31.84 -7.56 -2.92
N GLY A 9 -30.81 -7.01 -2.30
CA GLY A 9 -29.68 -7.78 -1.77
C GLY A 9 -28.52 -8.01 -2.73
N ILE A 10 -27.69 -6.98 -2.95
CA ILE A 10 -26.27 -7.25 -3.16
C ILE A 10 -25.73 -7.61 -1.77
N ILE A 11 -25.75 -8.90 -1.43
CA ILE A 11 -24.94 -9.45 -0.36
C ILE A 11 -23.53 -9.51 -0.94
N VAL A 12 -22.70 -8.52 -0.62
CA VAL A 12 -21.25 -8.66 -0.86
C VAL A 12 -20.73 -9.54 0.26
N ASP A 13 -20.53 -10.81 -0.06
CA ASP A 13 -19.83 -11.77 0.77
C ASP A 13 -18.45 -11.22 1.15
N SER A 14 -18.20 -11.07 2.45
CA SER A 14 -16.94 -10.56 3.01
C SER A 14 -15.84 -11.63 3.10
N SER A 15 -16.04 -12.81 2.51
CA SER A 15 -15.08 -13.93 2.54
C SER A 15 -13.95 -13.87 1.52
N ASP A 16 -14.03 -13.00 0.50
CA ASP A 16 -13.09 -12.98 -0.64
C ASP A 16 -12.16 -11.75 -0.64
N ARG A 17 -11.50 -11.50 0.50
CA ARG A 17 -10.27 -10.69 0.52
C ARG A 17 -9.07 -11.54 0.94
N GLN A 18 -8.87 -12.66 0.23
CA GLN A 18 -7.49 -13.01 -0.09
C GLN A 18 -6.91 -11.80 -0.82
N ILE A 19 -5.87 -11.20 -0.27
CA ILE A 19 -5.07 -10.18 -0.96
C ILE A 19 -4.42 -10.92 -2.13
N ALA A 20 -5.15 -11.02 -3.23
CA ALA A 20 -4.56 -11.34 -4.51
C ALA A 20 -3.53 -10.25 -4.73
N GLN A 21 -2.25 -10.62 -4.66
CA GLN A 21 -1.21 -9.84 -5.30
C GLN A 21 -1.59 -9.81 -6.78
N VAL A 22 -2.37 -8.81 -7.17
CA VAL A 22 -2.41 -8.36 -8.56
C VAL A 22 -0.96 -8.02 -8.86
N ASN A 23 -0.37 -8.64 -9.89
CA ASN A 23 0.93 -8.24 -10.41
C ASN A 23 0.82 -6.78 -10.85
N ALA A 24 1.04 -5.85 -9.90
CA ALA A 24 0.94 -4.43 -10.15
C ALA A 24 2.09 -4.04 -11.08
N ILE A 25 1.74 -3.53 -12.25
CA ILE A 25 2.69 -3.02 -13.24
C ILE A 25 2.75 -1.52 -13.11
N SER A 26 3.89 -0.98 -12.68
CA SER A 26 4.09 0.47 -12.60
C SER A 26 4.74 0.99 -13.88
N THR A 27 4.18 2.05 -14.44
CA THR A 27 4.74 2.79 -15.58
C THR A 27 4.38 4.28 -15.47
N ILE A 28 5.19 5.16 -16.08
CA ILE A 28 4.97 6.61 -16.05
C ILE A 28 4.94 7.16 -17.47
N GLU A 29 4.15 8.19 -17.72
CA GLU A 29 4.22 8.91 -18.97
C GLU A 29 5.55 9.67 -19.09
N SER A 30 6.19 9.55 -20.24
CA SER A 30 7.45 10.23 -20.52
C SER A 30 7.22 11.73 -20.70
N ASN A 31 8.05 12.56 -20.09
CA ASN A 31 8.05 14.00 -20.40
C ASN A 31 8.63 14.19 -21.80
N LEU A 32 7.77 14.55 -22.76
CA LEU A 32 8.15 14.77 -24.16
C LEU A 32 8.48 16.23 -24.50
N THR A 33 8.70 17.07 -23.48
CA THR A 33 9.12 18.46 -23.71
C THR A 33 10.49 18.46 -24.39
N LEU A 34 10.58 19.13 -25.54
CA LEU A 34 11.84 19.21 -26.28
C LEU A 34 12.89 20.02 -25.49
N PRO A 35 14.15 19.58 -25.48
CA PRO A 35 15.21 20.28 -24.76
C PRO A 35 15.51 21.64 -25.41
N ASP A 36 15.71 22.66 -24.56
CA ASP A 36 16.14 24.01 -24.95
C ASP A 36 17.49 24.35 -24.31
N ASN A 37 18.51 23.54 -24.59
CA ASN A 37 19.86 23.73 -24.05
C ASN A 37 20.92 23.26 -25.06
N SER A 38 22.18 23.64 -24.81
CA SER A 38 23.29 23.36 -25.73
C SER A 38 23.80 21.90 -25.73
N LEU A 39 23.24 21.03 -24.89
CA LEU A 39 23.62 19.61 -24.87
C LEU A 39 22.95 18.83 -26.00
N TYR A 40 21.80 19.30 -26.49
CA TYR A 40 20.98 18.59 -27.46
C TYR A 40 20.71 19.44 -28.71
N THR A 41 20.57 18.74 -29.84
CA THR A 41 20.08 19.30 -31.10
C THR A 41 18.76 18.63 -31.45
N VAL A 42 17.72 19.44 -31.68
CA VAL A 42 16.44 18.95 -32.21
C VAL A 42 16.54 18.86 -33.72
N ASN A 43 16.61 17.63 -34.24
CA ASN A 43 16.78 17.35 -35.65
C ASN A 43 15.42 17.38 -36.38
N LYS A 44 15.24 18.38 -37.23
CA LYS A 44 13.97 18.65 -37.93
C LYS A 44 13.77 17.80 -39.18
N ASP A 45 14.82 17.13 -39.67
CA ASP A 45 14.73 16.33 -40.89
C ASP A 45 13.83 15.10 -40.65
N PRO A 46 12.77 14.88 -41.44
CA PRO A 46 11.97 13.66 -41.38
C PRO A 46 12.76 12.38 -41.68
N LYS A 47 13.89 12.49 -42.41
CA LYS A 47 14.78 11.37 -42.72
C LYS A 47 15.82 11.09 -41.64
N SER A 48 15.94 11.97 -40.64
CA SER A 48 16.83 11.70 -39.51
C SER A 48 16.29 10.53 -38.69
N LEU A 49 17.20 9.69 -38.20
CA LEU A 49 16.88 8.54 -37.35
C LEU A 49 16.41 8.96 -35.96
N TYR A 50 16.90 10.10 -35.45
CA TYR A 50 16.63 10.59 -34.10
C TYR A 50 16.05 12.01 -34.13
N LEU A 51 15.04 12.29 -33.30
CA LEU A 51 14.51 13.65 -33.14
C LEU A 51 15.42 14.51 -32.27
N ILE A 52 16.06 13.91 -31.26
CA ILE A 52 16.97 14.59 -30.35
C ILE A 52 18.34 13.91 -30.41
N GLU A 53 19.36 14.65 -30.82
CA GLU A 53 20.73 14.16 -30.90
C GLU A 53 21.61 14.91 -29.89
N THR A 54 22.45 14.16 -29.16
CA THR A 54 23.37 14.75 -28.19
C THR A 54 24.57 15.33 -28.93
N ASP A 55 24.95 16.55 -28.58
CA ASP A 55 26.08 17.24 -29.21
C ASP A 55 27.38 16.43 -29.03
N HIS A 56 28.06 16.16 -30.15
CA HIS A 56 29.26 15.32 -30.21
C HIS A 56 30.40 15.78 -29.30
N ARG A 57 30.43 17.05 -28.90
CA ARG A 57 31.42 17.60 -27.95
C ARG A 57 31.26 17.01 -26.54
N PHE A 58 30.07 16.52 -26.19
CA PHE A 58 29.76 15.97 -24.86
C PHE A 58 29.73 14.45 -24.81
N THR A 59 29.64 13.77 -25.96
CA THR A 59 29.57 12.30 -26.02
C THR A 59 30.94 11.61 -26.14
N ASN A 60 32.03 12.39 -26.26
CA ASN A 60 33.39 11.90 -26.56
C ASN A 60 33.42 10.90 -27.73
N ARG A 61 32.50 11.06 -28.70
CA ARG A 61 32.28 10.15 -29.84
C ARG A 61 32.02 8.68 -29.47
N LYS A 62 31.67 8.39 -28.22
CA LYS A 62 31.31 7.02 -27.80
C LYS A 62 29.97 6.64 -28.44
N LYS A 63 29.89 5.47 -29.06
CA LYS A 63 28.60 4.90 -29.49
C LYS A 63 27.87 4.36 -28.25
N TRP A 64 26.82 5.06 -27.85
CA TRP A 64 25.98 4.66 -26.72
C TRP A 64 25.03 3.54 -27.12
N LEU A 65 24.70 2.66 -26.18
CA LEU A 65 23.63 1.69 -26.38
C LEU A 65 22.30 2.45 -26.53
N SER A 66 21.62 2.23 -27.64
CA SER A 66 20.30 2.79 -27.94
C SER A 66 19.29 1.65 -28.10
N SER A 67 18.03 2.03 -28.16
CA SER A 67 16.93 1.21 -28.64
C SER A 67 17.12 0.57 -30.01
N ASP A 68 18.11 0.99 -30.82
CA ASP A 68 18.51 0.27 -32.03
C ASP A 68 18.87 -1.18 -31.73
N TYR A 69 19.36 -1.45 -30.52
CA TYR A 69 19.60 -2.80 -30.03
C TYR A 69 18.34 -3.67 -30.10
N MET A 70 17.20 -3.11 -29.73
CA MET A 70 15.90 -3.77 -29.69
C MET A 70 15.24 -3.83 -31.07
N THR A 71 15.21 -2.71 -31.82
CA THR A 71 14.61 -2.66 -33.16
C THR A 71 15.33 -3.57 -34.16
N ASN A 72 16.65 -3.75 -34.03
CA ASN A 72 17.38 -4.69 -34.91
C ASN A 72 17.10 -6.17 -34.60
N ARG A 73 16.55 -6.49 -33.42
CA ARG A 73 16.31 -7.88 -32.97
C ARG A 73 14.87 -8.31 -33.11
N ILE A 74 13.94 -7.40 -32.86
CA ILE A 74 12.53 -7.60 -33.19
C ILE A 74 12.42 -7.28 -34.67
N LYS A 75 12.11 -8.25 -35.53
CA LYS A 75 12.02 -8.06 -36.99
C LYS A 75 10.96 -7.00 -37.34
N THR A 76 11.33 -5.73 -37.26
CA THR A 76 10.50 -4.60 -37.67
C THR A 76 10.59 -4.48 -39.17
N ASP A 77 9.43 -4.30 -39.81
CA ASP A 77 9.37 -3.91 -41.21
C ASP A 77 10.23 -2.64 -41.42
N PRO A 78 11.28 -2.67 -42.25
CA PRO A 78 12.16 -1.52 -42.48
C PRO A 78 11.40 -0.28 -42.95
N ASP A 79 10.25 -0.45 -43.62
CA ASP A 79 9.41 0.63 -44.12
C ASP A 79 8.54 1.28 -43.01
N VAL A 80 8.59 0.74 -41.78
CA VAL A 80 7.78 1.16 -40.62
C VAL A 80 8.64 1.58 -39.42
N ILE A 81 9.97 1.66 -39.56
CA ILE A 81 10.84 2.16 -38.47
C ILE A 81 10.59 3.66 -38.32
N GLN A 82 9.68 3.99 -37.42
CA GLN A 82 9.41 5.35 -36.98
C GLN A 82 10.68 5.97 -36.38
N LYS A 83 10.83 7.28 -36.58
CA LYS A 83 11.90 8.08 -36.00
C LYS A 83 11.97 7.87 -34.48
N ARG A 84 13.17 7.77 -33.92
CA ARG A 84 13.39 7.64 -32.48
C ARG A 84 13.26 8.99 -31.78
N LEU A 85 12.80 9.00 -30.53
CA LEU A 85 12.76 10.23 -29.74
C LEU A 85 14.16 10.84 -29.59
N GLY A 86 15.18 10.03 -29.31
CA GLY A 86 16.54 10.52 -29.23
C GLY A 86 17.61 9.45 -29.43
N ASP A 87 18.86 9.88 -29.47
CA ASP A 87 20.01 9.00 -29.53
C ASP A 87 20.20 8.17 -28.23
N GLY A 88 21.16 7.24 -28.25
CA GLY A 88 21.37 6.34 -27.11
C GLY A 88 21.74 7.05 -25.79
N TYR A 89 22.33 8.25 -25.82
CA TYR A 89 22.63 8.99 -24.60
C TYR A 89 21.36 9.65 -24.04
N TYR A 90 20.58 10.30 -24.91
CA TYR A 90 19.29 10.89 -24.54
C TYR A 90 18.33 9.84 -23.99
N GLU A 91 18.21 8.69 -24.67
CA GLU A 91 17.34 7.60 -24.23
C GLU A 91 17.76 7.08 -22.86
N GLN A 92 19.05 6.82 -22.61
CA GLN A 92 19.50 6.34 -21.30
C GLN A 92 19.17 7.30 -20.15
N GLN A 93 19.25 8.62 -20.37
CA GLN A 93 18.80 9.59 -19.37
C GLN A 93 17.29 9.57 -19.17
N LEU A 94 16.52 9.45 -20.25
CA LEU A 94 15.07 9.32 -20.19
C LEU A 94 14.66 8.06 -19.40
N LEU A 95 15.30 6.92 -19.66
CA LEU A 95 15.07 5.69 -18.90
C LEU A 95 15.44 5.85 -17.42
N GLN A 96 16.59 6.49 -17.15
CA GLN A 96 17.01 6.78 -15.78
C GLN A 96 15.96 7.61 -15.03
N GLN A 97 15.43 8.66 -15.66
CA GLN A 97 14.38 9.49 -15.07
C GLN A 97 13.10 8.71 -14.80
N GLN A 98 12.68 7.86 -15.75
CA GLN A 98 11.52 6.97 -15.54
C GLN A 98 11.74 6.02 -14.36
N ILE A 99 12.92 5.40 -14.25
CA ILE A 99 13.23 4.49 -13.15
C ILE A 99 13.27 5.23 -11.82
N ILE A 100 13.86 6.44 -11.76
CA ILE A 100 13.84 7.27 -10.56
C ILE A 100 12.41 7.66 -10.19
N ALA A 101 11.58 8.05 -11.15
CA ALA A 101 10.19 8.42 -10.88
C ALA A 101 9.37 7.21 -10.39
N LEU A 102 9.61 6.03 -10.95
CA LEU A 102 8.88 4.80 -10.61
C LEU A 102 9.38 4.13 -9.33
N THR A 103 10.63 4.35 -8.93
CA THR A 103 11.27 3.56 -7.86
C THR A 103 11.97 4.39 -6.79
N GLY A 104 12.16 5.70 -7.01
CA GLY A 104 13.05 6.56 -6.23
C GLY A 104 14.54 6.24 -6.41
N GLN A 105 14.89 5.21 -7.18
CA GLN A 105 16.26 4.70 -7.28
C GLN A 105 16.81 4.95 -8.68
N ARG A 106 18.12 5.15 -8.77
CA ARG A 106 18.81 5.23 -10.07
C ARG A 106 18.86 3.88 -10.79
N TYR A 107 18.98 2.79 -10.01
CA TYR A 107 19.14 1.43 -10.52
C TYR A 107 18.12 0.49 -9.87
N LEU A 108 17.53 -0.37 -10.69
CA LEU A 108 16.77 -1.55 -10.27
C LEU A 108 17.70 -2.53 -9.54
N ALA A 109 17.10 -3.44 -8.76
CA ALA A 109 17.84 -4.43 -7.99
C ALA A 109 18.71 -5.30 -8.92
N GLY A 110 19.97 -5.54 -8.52
CA GLY A 110 20.92 -6.34 -9.28
C GLY A 110 21.81 -5.56 -10.26
N TYR A 111 21.50 -4.29 -10.57
CA TYR A 111 22.29 -3.49 -11.51
C TYR A 111 23.18 -2.45 -10.84
N GLN A 112 24.28 -2.11 -11.52
CA GLN A 112 25.24 -1.07 -11.08
C GLN A 112 25.60 -0.06 -12.18
N SER A 113 25.02 -0.20 -13.38
CA SER A 113 25.36 0.61 -14.55
C SER A 113 24.14 0.88 -15.43
N ASP A 114 24.05 2.10 -15.99
CA ASP A 114 22.95 2.51 -16.87
C ASP A 114 22.93 1.64 -18.15
N ILE A 115 24.11 1.26 -18.68
CA ILE A 115 24.23 0.43 -19.89
C ILE A 115 23.79 -1.01 -19.62
N GLU A 116 24.21 -1.60 -18.50
CA GLU A 116 23.88 -2.97 -18.13
C GLU A 116 22.37 -3.13 -17.92
N GLN A 117 21.80 -2.24 -17.12
CA GLN A 117 20.36 -2.19 -16.85
C GLN A 117 19.57 -1.97 -18.14
N TYR A 118 19.95 -1.00 -18.95
CA TYR A 118 19.19 -0.69 -20.16
C TYR A 118 19.22 -1.87 -21.15
N LYS A 119 20.37 -2.53 -21.30
CA LYS A 119 20.48 -3.75 -22.10
C LYS A 119 19.57 -4.86 -21.56
N ALA A 120 19.61 -5.12 -20.26
CA ALA A 120 18.82 -6.19 -19.64
C ALA A 120 17.30 -5.95 -19.78
N LEU A 121 16.85 -4.71 -19.58
CA LEU A 121 15.46 -4.33 -19.76
C LEU A 121 15.00 -4.44 -21.22
N MET A 122 15.86 -4.10 -22.19
CA MET A 122 15.57 -4.33 -23.60
C MET A 122 15.57 -5.83 -23.95
N ASP A 123 16.49 -6.63 -23.39
CA ASP A 123 16.49 -8.08 -23.57
C ASP A 123 15.17 -8.71 -23.10
N ALA A 124 14.68 -8.30 -21.92
CA ALA A 124 13.37 -8.70 -21.41
C ALA A 124 12.22 -8.28 -22.35
N GLY A 125 12.26 -7.03 -22.85
CA GLY A 125 11.29 -6.52 -23.82
C GLY A 125 11.28 -7.31 -25.14
N ILE A 126 12.47 -7.70 -25.64
CA ILE A 126 12.61 -8.53 -26.85
C ILE A 126 12.05 -9.94 -26.62
N MET A 127 12.33 -10.54 -25.47
CA MET A 127 11.77 -11.85 -25.10
C MET A 127 10.24 -11.81 -25.07
N PHE A 128 9.67 -10.80 -24.41
CA PHE A 128 8.22 -10.59 -24.36
C PHE A 128 7.63 -10.37 -25.76
N ALA A 129 8.27 -9.53 -26.59
CA ALA A 129 7.85 -9.29 -27.98
C ALA A 129 7.75 -10.58 -28.79
N ASN A 130 8.78 -11.43 -28.69
CA ASN A 130 8.89 -12.65 -29.47
C ASN A 130 7.89 -13.71 -29.00
N GLN A 131 7.64 -13.80 -27.69
CA GLN A 131 6.69 -14.74 -27.11
C GLN A 131 5.25 -14.46 -27.56
N TYR A 132 4.85 -13.18 -27.58
CA TYR A 132 3.48 -12.77 -27.88
C TYR A 132 3.30 -12.16 -29.29
N GLN A 133 4.37 -12.14 -30.10
CA GLN A 133 4.41 -11.57 -31.45
C GLN A 133 4.01 -10.10 -31.53
N PHE A 134 4.33 -9.31 -30.51
CA PHE A 134 3.98 -7.89 -30.46
C PHE A 134 4.87 -7.04 -31.38
N LYS A 135 4.24 -6.04 -31.99
CA LYS A 135 4.92 -5.04 -32.83
C LYS A 135 5.27 -3.82 -31.99
N ILE A 136 6.51 -3.35 -32.14
CA ILE A 136 6.96 -2.06 -31.60
C ILE A 136 6.05 -0.92 -32.14
N GLY A 137 5.84 0.10 -31.30
CA GLY A 137 5.07 1.30 -31.65
C GLY A 137 3.67 1.31 -31.07
N VAL A 138 3.19 0.19 -30.52
CA VAL A 138 1.87 0.09 -29.88
C VAL A 138 2.05 -0.05 -28.36
N ALA A 139 1.32 0.74 -27.59
CA ALA A 139 1.29 0.62 -26.13
C ALA A 139 0.64 -0.70 -25.71
N LEU A 140 1.12 -1.29 -24.60
CA LEU A 140 0.53 -2.50 -24.04
C LEU A 140 -0.86 -2.22 -23.44
N THR A 141 -1.82 -3.10 -23.68
CA THR A 141 -3.13 -3.04 -23.02
C THR A 141 -3.04 -3.51 -21.57
N PRO A 142 -4.02 -3.19 -20.69
CA PRO A 142 -4.05 -3.68 -19.31
C PRO A 142 -3.91 -5.21 -19.21
N GLU A 143 -4.56 -5.94 -20.10
CA GLU A 143 -4.51 -7.40 -20.15
C GLU A 143 -3.11 -7.90 -20.52
N GLN A 144 -2.41 -7.19 -21.40
CA GLN A 144 -1.04 -7.51 -21.79
C GLN A 144 -0.04 -7.15 -20.69
N MET A 145 -0.26 -6.05 -19.97
CA MET A 145 0.54 -5.69 -18.80
C MET A 145 0.43 -6.76 -17.71
N ALA A 146 -0.78 -7.30 -17.48
CA ALA A 146 -0.97 -8.39 -16.51
C ALA A 146 -0.16 -9.66 -16.81
N GLN A 147 0.33 -9.83 -18.05
CA GLN A 147 1.20 -10.96 -18.44
C GLN A 147 2.68 -10.72 -18.16
N LEU A 148 3.07 -9.52 -17.71
CA LEU A 148 4.46 -9.21 -17.45
C LEU A 148 4.94 -9.92 -16.19
N THR A 149 6.08 -10.59 -16.33
CA THR A 149 6.75 -11.35 -15.27
C THR A 149 8.14 -10.81 -14.95
N SER A 150 8.63 -9.82 -15.70
CA SER A 150 9.93 -9.18 -15.50
C SER A 150 9.90 -7.71 -15.90
N ASP A 151 10.71 -6.89 -15.23
CA ASP A 151 10.94 -5.50 -15.59
C ASP A 151 11.47 -5.40 -17.02
N MET A 152 10.97 -4.46 -17.82
CA MET A 152 11.38 -4.33 -19.21
C MET A 152 11.26 -2.91 -19.76
N VAL A 153 11.87 -2.71 -20.92
CA VAL A 153 11.64 -1.54 -21.77
C VAL A 153 10.86 -1.94 -23.01
N TRP A 154 9.82 -1.15 -23.31
CA TRP A 154 9.04 -1.27 -24.54
C TRP A 154 9.06 0.05 -25.32
N LEU A 155 8.84 -0.04 -26.63
CA LEU A 155 8.91 1.11 -27.53
C LEU A 155 7.50 1.48 -28.00
N VAL A 156 7.05 2.67 -27.63
CA VAL A 156 5.69 3.15 -27.89
C VAL A 156 5.74 4.36 -28.82
N SER A 157 4.87 4.39 -29.85
CA SER A 157 4.70 5.55 -30.73
C SER A 157 4.02 6.67 -29.94
N GLN A 158 4.64 7.84 -29.90
CA GLN A 158 4.07 9.05 -29.29
C GLN A 158 4.19 10.25 -30.21
N THR A 159 3.24 11.17 -30.09
CA THR A 159 3.23 12.43 -30.83
C THR A 159 4.01 13.49 -30.06
N VAL A 160 5.05 14.05 -30.67
CA VAL A 160 5.79 15.21 -30.14
C VAL A 160 5.53 16.42 -31.03
N ILE A 161 5.31 17.59 -30.43
CA ILE A 161 5.12 18.83 -31.18
C ILE A 161 6.48 19.48 -31.42
N VAL A 162 6.86 19.64 -32.69
CA VAL A 162 8.10 20.30 -33.14
C VAL A 162 7.69 21.52 -33.96
N ASP A 163 8.02 22.73 -33.50
CA ASP A 163 7.65 23.99 -34.16
C ASP A 163 6.15 24.09 -34.50
N GLY A 164 5.28 23.56 -33.64
CA GLY A 164 3.83 23.54 -33.84
C GLY A 164 3.29 22.43 -34.76
N GLN A 165 4.15 21.55 -35.27
CA GLN A 165 3.75 20.40 -36.09
C GLN A 165 3.88 19.07 -35.33
N PRO A 166 2.91 18.16 -35.47
CA PRO A 166 2.98 16.85 -34.83
C PRO A 166 3.96 15.92 -35.56
N GLN A 167 4.86 15.29 -34.81
CA GLN A 167 5.79 14.28 -35.30
C GLN A 167 5.66 12.99 -34.48
N GLN A 168 5.47 11.86 -35.15
CA GLN A 168 5.45 10.54 -34.51
C GLN A 168 6.87 10.05 -34.24
N VAL A 169 7.14 9.65 -32.99
CA VAL A 169 8.42 9.08 -32.60
C VAL A 169 8.26 7.87 -31.69
N LEU A 170 9.22 6.95 -31.75
CA LEU A 170 9.32 5.86 -30.79
C LEU A 170 9.98 6.35 -29.51
N VAL A 171 9.26 6.16 -28.40
CA VAL A 171 9.69 6.50 -27.05
C VAL A 171 9.91 5.22 -26.26
N PRO A 172 11.09 5.01 -25.66
CA PRO A 172 11.29 3.91 -24.74
C PRO A 172 10.57 4.16 -23.42
N LYS A 173 9.73 3.22 -23.02
CA LYS A 173 8.90 3.25 -21.80
C LYS A 173 9.25 2.07 -20.89
N VAL A 174 9.43 2.35 -19.61
CA VAL A 174 9.74 1.36 -18.57
C VAL A 174 8.47 0.75 -18.00
N TYR A 175 8.48 -0.57 -17.84
CA TYR A 175 7.46 -1.34 -17.16
C TYR A 175 8.12 -2.08 -16.00
N ILE A 176 7.66 -1.82 -14.78
CA ILE A 176 8.17 -2.45 -13.55
C ILE A 176 7.13 -3.40 -13.00
N VAL A 177 7.53 -4.65 -12.73
CA VAL A 177 6.64 -5.74 -12.29
C VAL A 177 6.72 -5.88 -10.76
N ASN A 178 5.58 -6.16 -10.12
CA ASN A 178 5.49 -6.52 -8.68
C ASN A 178 6.11 -5.46 -7.75
N ARG A 179 5.92 -4.18 -8.10
CA ARG A 179 6.19 -3.09 -7.18
C ARG A 179 4.86 -2.45 -6.81
N PRO A 180 4.57 -2.26 -5.51
CA PRO A 180 3.51 -1.32 -5.15
C PRO A 180 3.86 -0.01 -5.84
N GLU A 181 2.91 0.56 -6.57
CA GLU A 181 3.04 1.91 -7.08
C GLU A 181 3.50 2.77 -5.91
N LEU A 182 4.54 3.57 -6.12
CA LEU A 182 4.77 4.69 -5.23
C LEU A 182 3.48 5.51 -5.34
N SER A 183 2.67 5.48 -4.29
CA SER A 183 1.49 6.34 -4.24
C SER A 183 1.97 7.74 -4.57
N THR A 184 1.34 8.38 -5.55
CA THR A 184 1.67 9.74 -6.00
C THR A 184 1.42 10.79 -4.92
N ASP A 185 0.89 10.38 -3.78
CA ASP A 185 0.58 11.22 -2.64
C ASP A 185 1.73 11.18 -1.63
N GLY A 186 2.54 12.25 -1.61
CA GLY A 186 3.57 12.49 -0.59
C GLY A 186 4.97 12.75 -1.15
N ALA A 187 5.82 13.43 -0.36
CA ALA A 187 7.23 13.62 -0.70
C ALA A 187 7.98 12.27 -0.62
N LEU A 188 8.95 12.05 -1.53
CA LEU A 188 9.78 10.84 -1.57
C LEU A 188 11.24 11.17 -1.27
N LEU A 189 11.84 10.49 -0.29
CA LEU A 189 13.28 10.45 -0.08
C LEU A 189 13.77 9.03 -0.36
N ALA A 190 14.72 8.87 -1.28
CA ALA A 190 15.21 7.55 -1.65
C ALA A 190 16.74 7.50 -1.80
N GLY A 191 17.32 6.35 -1.49
CA GLY A 191 18.75 6.10 -1.62
C GLY A 191 19.14 4.64 -1.43
N ARG A 192 20.44 4.32 -1.55
CA ARG A 192 20.94 2.99 -1.19
C ARG A 192 20.86 2.77 0.32
N ASN A 193 21.42 3.72 1.06
CA ASN A 193 21.35 3.83 2.50
C ASN A 193 20.79 5.22 2.82
N VAL A 194 19.88 5.29 3.77
CA VAL A 194 19.29 6.55 4.25
C VAL A 194 19.57 6.64 5.75
N LYS A 195 20.13 7.76 6.18
CA LYS A 195 20.37 8.06 7.59
C LYS A 195 19.78 9.43 7.90
N ILE A 196 18.87 9.49 8.86
CA ILE A 196 18.25 10.74 9.36
C ILE A 196 18.54 10.81 10.85
N GLU A 197 19.22 11.87 11.28
CA GLU A 197 19.53 12.12 12.68
C GLU A 197 19.09 13.53 13.05
N SER A 198 18.33 13.65 14.13
CA SER A 198 17.86 14.91 14.69
C SER A 198 17.95 14.84 16.21
N ASP A 199 18.37 15.92 16.85
CA ASP A 199 18.26 16.07 18.31
C ASP A 199 16.84 16.49 18.73
N SER A 200 15.97 16.76 17.76
CA SER A 200 14.57 17.17 17.93
C SER A 200 13.61 16.16 17.30
N ASP A 201 12.33 16.50 17.30
CA ASP A 201 11.28 15.66 16.73
C ASP A 201 11.40 15.52 15.21
N ILE A 202 11.02 14.35 14.70
CA ILE A 202 10.97 14.02 13.27
C ILE A 202 9.52 13.73 12.90
N TYR A 203 9.00 14.47 11.92
CA TYR A 203 7.67 14.26 11.35
C TYR A 203 7.81 13.83 9.89
N SER A 204 7.23 12.69 9.54
CA SER A 204 7.30 12.13 8.19
C SER A 204 5.96 11.59 7.74
N ASN A 205 5.29 12.37 6.90
CA ASN A 205 4.10 11.96 6.16
C ASN A 205 4.42 11.43 4.74
N GLY A 206 5.69 11.49 4.34
CA GLY A 206 6.17 11.04 3.03
C GLY A 206 6.79 9.65 3.05
N ASN A 207 7.20 9.19 1.88
CA ASN A 207 7.82 7.88 1.68
C ASN A 207 9.34 7.96 1.85
N LEU A 208 9.91 7.05 2.64
CA LEU A 208 11.36 6.88 2.79
C LEU A 208 11.76 5.52 2.24
N ILE A 209 12.62 5.48 1.21
CA ILE A 209 12.97 4.24 0.53
C ILE A 209 14.48 4.04 0.48
N ALA A 210 14.98 3.08 1.25
CA ALA A 210 16.35 2.62 1.18
C ALA A 210 16.43 1.27 0.45
N ARG A 211 17.50 1.01 -0.31
CA ARG A 211 17.72 -0.35 -0.86
C ARG A 211 18.31 -1.32 0.15
N HIS A 212 19.10 -0.81 1.09
CA HIS A 212 19.83 -1.64 2.05
C HIS A 212 19.47 -1.27 3.47
N GLN A 213 19.75 -0.03 3.91
CA GLN A 213 19.51 0.36 5.29
C GLN A 213 18.82 1.72 5.42
N LEU A 214 17.78 1.78 6.25
CA LEU A 214 17.14 3.01 6.72
C LEU A 214 17.40 3.14 8.23
N ASN A 215 18.16 4.15 8.63
CA ASN A 215 18.39 4.50 10.04
C ASN A 215 17.76 5.85 10.35
N VAL A 216 16.89 5.91 11.35
CA VAL A 216 16.28 7.16 11.81
C VAL A 216 16.44 7.30 13.31
N SER A 217 16.99 8.43 13.77
CA SER A 217 17.04 8.76 15.19
C SER A 217 16.59 10.20 15.47
N GLY A 218 15.71 10.35 16.44
CA GLY A 218 15.07 11.62 16.81
C GLY A 218 14.72 11.68 18.30
N HIS A 219 14.17 12.81 18.75
CA HIS A 219 13.55 12.89 20.07
C HIS A 219 12.21 12.15 20.08
N ASN A 220 11.17 12.70 19.44
CA ASN A 220 9.99 11.97 18.99
C ASN A 220 10.09 11.63 17.51
N ILE A 221 9.43 10.55 17.09
CA ILE A 221 9.32 10.17 15.68
C ILE A 221 7.85 9.93 15.34
N GLU A 222 7.32 10.72 14.42
CA GLU A 222 5.97 10.58 13.87
C GLU A 222 6.04 10.13 12.41
N GLN A 223 5.47 8.96 12.13
CA GLN A 223 5.58 8.26 10.85
C GLN A 223 4.18 7.95 10.31
N GLU A 224 3.82 8.53 9.16
CA GLU A 224 2.51 8.30 8.54
C GLU A 224 2.58 7.76 7.10
N GLY A 225 3.76 7.84 6.47
CA GLY A 225 3.97 7.38 5.10
C GLY A 225 4.38 5.91 4.99
N ILE A 226 5.10 5.55 3.93
CA ILE A 226 5.70 4.22 3.76
C ILE A 226 7.21 4.32 3.91
N TRP A 227 7.76 3.62 4.90
CA TRP A 227 9.20 3.49 5.11
C TRP A 227 9.62 2.09 4.69
N LYS A 228 10.38 2.00 3.59
CA LYS A 228 10.79 0.73 2.99
C LYS A 228 12.30 0.60 2.94
N ALA A 229 12.84 -0.53 3.39
CA ALA A 229 14.27 -0.80 3.32
C ALA A 229 14.62 -2.29 3.19
N GLY A 230 15.91 -2.61 3.04
CA GLY A 230 16.41 -3.95 3.32
C GLY A 230 16.28 -4.24 4.82
N SER A 231 16.88 -3.39 5.66
CA SER A 231 16.67 -3.34 7.11
C SER A 231 16.32 -1.92 7.57
N ILE A 232 15.43 -1.80 8.54
CA ILE A 232 14.97 -0.55 9.14
C ILE A 232 15.38 -0.53 10.61
N ALA A 233 16.00 0.56 11.06
CA ALA A 233 16.25 0.84 12.47
C ALA A 233 15.77 2.24 12.83
N VAL A 234 14.88 2.33 13.82
CA VAL A 234 14.29 3.58 14.31
C VAL A 234 14.54 3.68 15.80
N LYS A 235 15.11 4.81 16.24
CA LYS A 235 15.41 5.07 17.65
C LYS A 235 14.87 6.43 18.07
N ALA A 236 13.89 6.45 18.96
CA ALA A 236 13.39 7.66 19.60
C ALA A 236 13.99 7.82 21.01
N ALA A 237 14.39 9.04 21.36
CA ALA A 237 14.78 9.38 22.73
C ALA A 237 13.57 9.56 23.67
N ASP A 238 12.37 9.72 23.12
CA ASP A 238 11.11 9.72 23.84
C ASP A 238 10.19 8.64 23.26
N SER A 239 9.35 8.96 22.27
CA SER A 239 8.36 8.02 21.73
C SER A 239 8.37 7.90 20.19
N ILE A 240 7.89 6.75 19.70
CA ILE A 240 7.58 6.50 18.29
C ILE A 240 6.06 6.44 18.13
N ARG A 241 5.50 7.26 17.24
CA ARG A 241 4.08 7.21 16.84
C ARG A 241 4.00 6.91 15.35
N SER A 242 3.26 5.88 14.99
CA SER A 242 3.11 5.45 13.60
C SER A 242 1.67 5.16 13.24
N SER A 243 1.18 5.79 12.17
CA SER A 243 -0.04 5.39 11.45
C SER A 243 0.26 4.82 10.06
N GLY A 244 1.54 4.86 9.64
CA GLY A 244 2.01 4.37 8.36
C GLY A 244 2.59 2.96 8.40
N ALA A 245 3.32 2.61 7.34
CA ALA A 245 3.85 1.27 7.13
C ALA A 245 5.38 1.23 7.14
N PHE A 246 5.94 0.28 7.87
CA PHE A 246 7.34 -0.12 7.80
C PHE A 246 7.45 -1.45 7.03
N VAL A 247 8.18 -1.45 5.92
CA VAL A 247 8.32 -2.62 5.04
C VAL A 247 9.80 -2.95 4.86
N ALA A 248 10.26 -4.06 5.43
CA ALA A 248 11.62 -4.54 5.33
C ALA A 248 11.71 -5.87 4.56
N ASP A 249 12.80 -6.06 3.82
CA ASP A 249 13.14 -7.40 3.31
C ASP A 249 13.70 -8.29 4.43
N GLU A 250 14.48 -7.71 5.34
CA GLU A 250 15.11 -8.36 6.49
C GLU A 250 14.55 -7.77 7.79
N ASN A 251 15.29 -6.94 8.52
CA ASN A 251 14.97 -6.63 9.91
C ASN A 251 14.20 -5.32 10.07
N ILE A 252 13.29 -5.26 11.04
CA ILE A 252 12.69 -4.03 11.57
C ILE A 252 13.04 -3.92 13.04
N TYR A 253 13.74 -2.86 13.43
CA TYR A 253 14.05 -2.55 14.83
C TYR A 253 13.46 -1.18 15.20
N LEU A 254 12.45 -1.17 16.06
CA LEU A 254 11.88 0.04 16.65
C LEU A 254 12.25 0.11 18.13
N SER A 255 12.89 1.20 18.56
CA SER A 255 13.25 1.41 19.96
C SER A 255 12.89 2.81 20.44
N ALA A 256 12.18 2.88 21.57
CA ALA A 256 11.83 4.12 22.25
C ALA A 256 12.22 4.04 23.74
N ILE A 257 12.56 5.18 24.34
CA ILE A 257 12.77 5.24 25.79
C ILE A 257 11.42 5.20 26.51
N ASN A 258 10.44 5.95 26.04
CA ASN A 258 9.12 5.99 26.61
C ASN A 258 8.22 4.99 25.87
N ASP A 259 7.43 5.43 24.88
CA ASP A 259 6.36 4.60 24.31
C ASP A 259 6.53 4.35 22.80
N ILE A 260 5.99 3.22 22.34
CA ILE A 260 5.76 2.95 20.90
C ILE A 260 4.27 2.79 20.66
N LEU A 261 3.70 3.62 19.77
CA LEU A 261 2.29 3.58 19.39
C LEU A 261 2.16 3.28 17.90
N LEU A 262 1.53 2.15 17.55
CA LEU A 262 1.15 1.79 16.18
C LEU A 262 -0.37 1.89 16.07
N THR A 263 -0.88 2.94 15.43
CA THR A 263 -2.31 3.28 15.44
C THR A 263 -2.87 3.33 14.03
N THR A 264 -3.73 2.37 13.70
CA THR A 264 -4.58 2.41 12.51
C THR A 264 -5.61 3.54 12.66
N THR A 265 -5.78 4.35 11.63
CA THR A 265 -6.69 5.50 11.64
C THR A 265 -8.00 5.19 10.90
N THR A 266 -9.04 5.94 11.22
CA THR A 266 -10.34 5.88 10.55
C THR A 266 -10.71 7.23 9.97
N ASN A 267 -11.48 7.22 8.89
CA ASN A 267 -12.09 8.42 8.32
C ASN A 267 -13.62 8.26 8.32
N THR A 268 -14.31 9.29 8.80
CA THR A 268 -15.78 9.33 8.86
C THR A 268 -16.30 10.32 7.84
N THR A 269 -17.17 9.84 6.96
CA THR A 269 -17.92 10.65 6.01
C THR A 269 -19.38 10.65 6.41
N GLU A 270 -20.01 11.82 6.42
CA GLU A 270 -21.44 11.95 6.65
C GLU A 270 -22.05 12.80 5.54
N VAL A 271 -23.10 12.29 4.92
CA VAL A 271 -23.86 13.02 3.91
C VAL A 271 -25.30 13.17 4.38
N ASN A 272 -25.75 14.43 4.38
CA ASN A 272 -27.09 14.83 4.76
C ASN A 272 -27.91 15.11 3.50
N TYR A 273 -29.05 14.43 3.31
CA TYR A 273 -29.88 14.53 2.10
C TYR A 273 -31.27 15.14 2.36
N GLY A 274 -31.51 15.65 3.57
CA GLY A 274 -32.73 16.34 3.96
C GLY A 274 -32.84 16.47 5.48
N PRO A 275 -33.87 17.17 5.99
CA PRO A 275 -34.08 17.31 7.43
C PRO A 275 -34.21 15.94 8.11
N GLY A 276 -33.27 15.62 8.99
CA GLY A 276 -33.23 14.35 9.72
C GLY A 276 -32.61 13.18 8.94
N ASN A 277 -32.35 13.30 7.63
CA ASN A 277 -31.86 12.20 6.79
C ASN A 277 -30.35 12.25 6.62
N PHE A 278 -29.66 11.21 7.08
CA PHE A 278 -28.21 11.10 6.96
C PHE A 278 -27.75 9.70 6.59
N ASN A 279 -26.57 9.63 6.00
CA ASN A 279 -25.76 8.43 5.91
C ASN A 279 -24.36 8.77 6.41
N ARG A 280 -23.90 8.04 7.43
CA ARG A 280 -22.61 8.16 8.07
C ARG A 280 -21.85 6.85 7.89
N ASN A 281 -20.66 6.94 7.33
CA ASN A 281 -19.78 5.80 7.13
C ASN A 281 -18.38 6.11 7.68
N THR A 282 -17.93 5.29 8.63
CA THR A 282 -16.60 5.31 9.21
C THR A 282 -15.84 4.11 8.71
N VAL A 283 -14.78 4.35 7.94
CA VAL A 283 -13.93 3.31 7.34
C VAL A 283 -12.50 3.44 7.82
N ILE A 284 -11.71 2.37 7.67
CA ILE A 284 -10.26 2.44 7.86
C ILE A 284 -9.65 3.41 6.83
N ASP A 285 -8.76 4.28 7.29
CA ASP A 285 -8.04 5.26 6.49
C ASP A 285 -6.61 4.79 6.23
N LYS A 286 -5.77 4.71 7.27
CA LYS A 286 -4.42 4.16 7.20
C LYS A 286 -4.27 2.99 8.16
N VAL A 287 -3.53 1.97 7.73
CA VAL A 287 -3.19 0.82 8.58
C VAL A 287 -1.75 0.97 9.07
N ALA A 288 -1.58 1.06 10.39
CA ALA A 288 -0.25 1.01 10.99
C ALA A 288 0.30 -0.41 10.85
N SER A 289 1.43 -0.58 10.15
CA SER A 289 1.96 -1.92 9.90
C SER A 289 3.47 -2.08 9.95
N LEU A 290 3.91 -3.26 10.39
CA LEU A 290 5.29 -3.73 10.32
C LEU A 290 5.34 -5.00 9.49
N GLN A 291 6.10 -5.00 8.40
CA GLN A 291 6.15 -6.11 7.46
C GLN A 291 7.59 -6.50 7.16
N SER A 292 8.00 -7.69 7.59
CA SER A 292 9.30 -8.30 7.27
C SER A 292 9.08 -9.51 6.37
N LYS A 293 9.92 -9.67 5.34
CA LYS A 293 9.88 -10.89 4.50
C LYS A 293 10.58 -12.07 5.16
N GLU A 294 11.80 -11.88 5.66
CA GLU A 294 12.64 -12.99 6.15
C GLU A 294 13.31 -12.74 7.50
N GLY A 295 13.47 -11.47 7.91
CA GLY A 295 14.25 -11.10 9.12
C GLY A 295 13.41 -10.90 10.37
N ASP A 296 14.06 -10.46 11.44
CA ASP A 296 13.43 -10.25 12.74
C ASP A 296 12.64 -8.93 12.79
N ILE A 297 11.52 -8.93 13.51
CA ILE A 297 10.81 -7.72 13.91
C ILE A 297 11.01 -7.56 15.41
N VAL A 298 11.62 -6.46 15.83
CA VAL A 298 11.86 -6.16 17.24
C VAL A 298 11.30 -4.78 17.55
N VAL A 299 10.33 -4.73 18.46
CA VAL A 299 9.70 -3.51 18.97
C VAL A 299 10.00 -3.43 20.46
N GLN A 300 10.70 -2.39 20.89
CA GLN A 300 11.13 -2.24 22.28
C GLN A 300 10.90 -0.83 22.83
N ALA A 301 10.03 -0.73 23.83
CA ALA A 301 9.82 0.45 24.66
C ALA A 301 10.33 0.19 26.09
N ARG A 302 10.81 1.21 26.81
CA ARG A 302 11.07 1.05 28.27
C ARG A 302 9.84 1.36 29.11
N HIS A 303 8.83 2.02 28.55
CA HIS A 303 7.52 2.18 29.15
C HIS A 303 6.53 1.27 28.41
N ASP A 304 5.65 1.77 27.54
CA ASP A 304 4.57 0.97 26.94
C ASP A 304 4.72 0.71 25.44
N VAL A 305 4.13 -0.39 24.97
CA VAL A 305 3.88 -0.64 23.55
C VAL A 305 2.37 -0.76 23.31
N ASN A 306 1.81 0.20 22.57
CA ASN A 306 0.39 0.27 22.26
C ASN A 306 0.15 0.03 20.77
N MET A 307 -0.68 -0.96 20.44
CA MET A 307 -1.05 -1.29 19.07
C MET A 307 -2.57 -1.25 18.94
N THR A 308 -3.09 -0.36 18.09
CA THR A 308 -4.54 -0.18 17.90
C THR A 308 -4.91 -0.54 16.47
N GLY A 309 -5.52 -1.71 16.28
CA GLY A 309 -5.83 -2.25 14.95
C GLY A 309 -4.58 -2.40 14.06
N ALA A 310 -3.40 -2.56 14.65
CA ALA A 310 -2.14 -2.61 13.92
C ALA A 310 -1.95 -3.98 13.25
N MET A 311 -1.14 -4.03 12.19
CA MET A 311 -0.84 -5.27 11.46
C MET A 311 0.67 -5.55 11.45
N ILE A 312 1.09 -6.66 12.07
CA ILE A 312 2.48 -7.11 12.06
C ILE A 312 2.56 -8.43 11.31
N ILE A 313 3.36 -8.48 10.24
CA ILE A 313 3.55 -9.67 9.41
C ILE A 313 5.05 -9.96 9.30
N ASN A 314 5.46 -11.17 9.68
CA ASN A 314 6.82 -11.63 9.52
C ASN A 314 6.87 -12.97 8.76
N GLY A 315 7.31 -12.93 7.51
CA GLY A 315 7.33 -14.08 6.61
C GLY A 315 8.47 -15.08 6.83
N GLY A 316 9.47 -14.75 7.66
CA GLY A 316 10.63 -15.61 7.85
C GLY A 316 10.32 -16.85 8.68
N GLU A 317 10.58 -18.05 8.15
CA GLU A 317 10.30 -19.30 8.88
C GLU A 317 11.15 -19.50 10.14
N SER A 318 12.33 -18.85 10.17
CA SER A 318 13.28 -18.87 11.29
C SER A 318 13.34 -17.54 12.04
N SER A 319 12.45 -16.60 11.71
CA SER A 319 12.49 -15.26 12.28
C SER A 319 11.88 -15.20 13.68
N LYS A 320 12.16 -14.09 14.35
CA LYS A 320 11.57 -13.73 15.63
C LYS A 320 10.83 -12.41 15.51
N THR A 321 9.58 -12.41 15.92
CA THR A 321 8.80 -11.20 16.18
C THR A 321 8.77 -11.00 17.70
N GLN A 322 9.55 -10.04 18.18
CA GLN A 322 9.69 -9.72 19.60
C GLN A 322 9.12 -8.35 19.91
N ILE A 323 8.16 -8.29 20.83
CA ILE A 323 7.59 -7.04 21.32
C ILE A 323 7.85 -6.98 22.81
N LYS A 324 8.54 -5.93 23.25
CA LYS A 324 8.96 -5.76 24.62
C LYS A 324 8.60 -4.37 25.14
N ALA A 325 7.87 -4.34 26.25
CA ALA A 325 7.59 -3.16 27.03
C ALA A 325 8.23 -3.29 28.41
N GLY A 326 8.67 -2.18 28.99
CA GLY A 326 9.13 -2.16 30.37
C GLY A 326 7.99 -2.05 31.37
N HIS A 327 6.83 -1.54 30.93
CA HIS A 327 5.60 -1.45 31.68
C HIS A 327 4.52 -2.30 31.00
N ASP A 328 3.67 -1.80 30.09
CA ASP A 328 2.53 -2.56 29.53
C ASP A 328 2.63 -2.81 28.00
N ILE A 329 1.99 -3.91 27.53
CA ILE A 329 1.71 -4.15 26.10
C ILE A 329 0.20 -4.18 25.90
N GLU A 330 -0.33 -3.31 25.05
CA GLU A 330 -1.75 -3.29 24.69
C GLU A 330 -1.96 -3.64 23.21
N LEU A 331 -2.78 -4.67 22.94
CA LEU A 331 -3.25 -5.05 21.61
C LEU A 331 -4.73 -4.67 21.47
N ASN A 332 -4.97 -3.41 21.14
CA ASN A 332 -6.28 -2.78 21.04
C ASN A 332 -6.94 -2.96 19.68
N LYS A 333 -8.20 -2.53 19.61
CA LYS A 333 -9.06 -2.57 18.44
C LYS A 333 -9.38 -1.19 17.87
N VAL A 334 -9.78 -1.17 16.59
CA VAL A 334 -10.41 -0.03 15.93
C VAL A 334 -11.84 -0.41 15.52
N ASN A 335 -12.78 0.52 15.62
CA ASN A 335 -14.16 0.31 15.21
C ASN A 335 -14.43 1.01 13.86
N THR A 336 -15.19 0.35 12.99
CA THR A 336 -15.79 0.95 11.79
C THR A 336 -17.30 0.95 11.94
N GLN A 337 -17.99 1.90 11.32
CA GLN A 337 -19.43 2.06 11.52
C GLN A 337 -20.14 2.45 10.22
N THR A 338 -21.27 1.81 9.94
CA THR A 338 -22.27 2.32 8.98
C THR A 338 -23.52 2.70 9.76
N ALA A 339 -23.92 3.96 9.70
CA ALA A 339 -25.14 4.45 10.33
C ALA A 339 -25.96 5.26 9.33
N SER A 340 -27.28 5.08 9.31
CA SER A 340 -28.16 5.88 8.46
C SER A 340 -29.52 6.07 9.10
N HIS A 341 -30.07 7.27 8.92
CA HIS A 341 -31.47 7.56 9.20
C HIS A 341 -32.17 8.00 7.91
N ALA A 342 -33.31 7.38 7.62
CA ALA A 342 -34.17 7.73 6.51
C ALA A 342 -35.60 7.95 7.01
N ASN A 343 -36.09 9.17 6.90
CA ASN A 343 -37.43 9.60 7.20
C ASN A 343 -38.24 9.66 5.90
N PHE A 344 -39.36 8.94 5.87
CA PHE A 344 -40.25 8.83 4.72
C PHE A 344 -41.55 9.66 4.89
N GLY A 345 -41.63 10.46 5.97
CA GLY A 345 -42.81 11.24 6.34
C GLY A 345 -43.88 10.43 7.07
N LYS A 346 -44.91 11.09 7.63
CA LYS A 346 -46.01 10.45 8.37
C LYS A 346 -45.58 9.53 9.53
N ASN A 347 -44.46 9.87 10.17
CA ASN A 347 -43.83 9.08 11.23
C ASN A 347 -43.22 7.76 10.75
N ASP A 348 -42.99 7.61 9.44
CA ASP A 348 -42.30 6.45 8.87
C ASP A 348 -40.81 6.75 8.78
N TYR A 349 -40.01 5.83 9.29
CA TYR A 349 -38.57 5.99 9.33
C TYR A 349 -37.86 4.64 9.32
N ARG A 350 -36.59 4.69 8.93
CA ARG A 350 -35.65 3.58 9.05
C ARG A 350 -34.34 4.06 9.62
N ASP A 351 -33.91 3.37 10.67
CA ASP A 351 -32.61 3.53 11.32
C ASP A 351 -31.79 2.27 11.10
N ILE A 352 -30.54 2.45 10.68
CA ILE A 352 -29.54 1.39 10.58
C ILE A 352 -28.32 1.86 11.36
N ASP A 353 -27.78 0.99 12.22
CA ASP A 353 -26.50 1.19 12.89
C ASP A 353 -25.75 -0.16 12.93
N GLU A 354 -24.65 -0.25 12.20
CA GLU A 354 -23.77 -1.40 12.15
C GLU A 354 -22.37 -0.97 12.60
N SER A 355 -21.86 -1.58 13.67
CA SER A 355 -20.51 -1.40 14.18
C SER A 355 -19.71 -2.69 14.05
N ARG A 356 -18.55 -2.60 13.41
CA ARG A 356 -17.61 -3.71 13.23
C ARG A 356 -16.30 -3.41 13.92
N VAL A 357 -15.57 -4.47 14.28
CA VAL A 357 -14.34 -4.39 15.04
C VAL A 357 -13.17 -4.97 14.24
N LEU A 358 -12.03 -4.28 14.27
CA LEU A 358 -10.75 -4.79 13.81
C LEU A 358 -9.73 -4.72 14.95
N GLY A 359 -9.41 -5.86 15.55
CA GLY A 359 -8.33 -5.96 16.54
C GLY A 359 -6.95 -5.91 15.91
N THR A 360 -5.93 -5.74 16.75
CA THR A 360 -4.52 -5.86 16.33
C THR A 360 -4.22 -7.29 15.87
N GLN A 361 -3.51 -7.42 14.75
CA GLN A 361 -3.14 -8.68 14.12
C GLN A 361 -1.62 -8.84 14.08
N ILE A 362 -1.11 -9.94 14.63
CA ILE A 362 0.32 -10.28 14.62
C ILE A 362 0.47 -11.68 14.05
N GLN A 363 1.06 -11.80 12.87
CA GLN A 363 1.31 -13.06 12.20
C GLN A 363 2.80 -13.25 11.95
N SER A 364 3.31 -14.44 12.26
CA SER A 364 4.70 -14.81 11.96
C SER A 364 4.82 -16.26 11.52
N ASN A 365 5.59 -16.50 10.45
CA ASN A 365 6.00 -17.83 10.03
C ASN A 365 7.08 -18.44 10.97
N GLY A 366 7.59 -17.62 11.90
CA GLY A 366 8.60 -17.96 12.89
C GLY A 366 8.04 -17.97 14.31
N HIS A 367 8.77 -17.35 15.24
CA HIS A 367 8.42 -17.28 16.66
C HIS A 367 7.87 -15.89 17.02
N ILE A 368 6.83 -15.83 17.87
CA ILE A 368 6.34 -14.59 18.47
C ILE A 368 6.64 -14.60 19.98
N SER A 369 7.16 -13.49 20.49
CA SER A 369 7.35 -13.25 21.92
C SER A 369 6.84 -11.86 22.30
N LEU A 370 5.86 -11.82 23.21
CA LEU A 370 5.36 -10.61 23.86
C LEU A 370 5.87 -10.62 25.30
N GLN A 371 6.68 -9.62 25.67
CA GLN A 371 7.24 -9.50 27.02
C GLN A 371 6.93 -8.13 27.61
N SER A 372 6.13 -8.14 28.66
CA SER A 372 5.77 -6.97 29.44
C SER A 372 6.41 -7.02 30.83
N GLY A 373 6.80 -5.86 31.35
CA GLY A 373 7.27 -5.74 32.74
C GLY A 373 6.12 -5.73 33.75
N HIS A 374 4.91 -5.41 33.30
CA HIS A 374 3.70 -5.32 34.08
C HIS A 374 2.59 -6.13 33.39
N ASN A 375 1.69 -5.56 32.61
CA ASN A 375 0.53 -6.26 32.02
C ASN A 375 0.63 -6.50 30.50
N ILE A 376 -0.09 -7.54 30.02
CA ILE A 376 -0.41 -7.70 28.60
C ILE A 376 -1.93 -7.72 28.46
N ASP A 377 -2.48 -6.75 27.72
CA ASP A 377 -3.93 -6.60 27.51
C ASP A 377 -4.26 -6.73 26.03
N THR A 378 -5.28 -7.52 25.69
CA THR A 378 -5.73 -7.71 24.31
C THR A 378 -7.23 -7.52 24.17
N HIS A 379 -7.67 -6.86 23.10
CA HIS A 379 -9.09 -6.64 22.78
C HIS A 379 -9.39 -7.11 21.36
N ALA A 380 -10.04 -8.28 21.23
CA ALA A 380 -10.30 -8.94 19.95
C ALA A 380 -9.05 -9.07 19.06
N ALA A 381 -7.86 -9.21 19.67
CA ALA A 381 -6.60 -9.30 18.94
C ALA A 381 -6.39 -10.72 18.40
N SER A 382 -5.68 -10.85 17.28
CA SER A 382 -5.29 -12.15 16.72
C SER A 382 -3.76 -12.24 16.66
N VAL A 383 -3.19 -13.21 17.36
CA VAL A 383 -1.75 -13.45 17.43
C VAL A 383 -1.45 -14.90 17.00
N SER A 384 -0.81 -15.05 15.86
CA SER A 384 -0.56 -16.35 15.22
C SER A 384 0.92 -16.54 14.87
N ALA A 385 1.53 -17.61 15.39
CA ALA A 385 2.91 -17.98 15.09
C ALA A 385 2.99 -19.41 14.55
N ASP A 386 3.63 -19.63 13.41
CA ASP A 386 3.79 -20.99 12.88
C ASP A 386 4.71 -21.86 13.75
N LYS A 387 5.63 -21.27 14.53
CA LYS A 387 6.51 -22.03 15.44
C LYS A 387 6.07 -21.97 16.89
N SER A 388 6.35 -20.88 17.59
CA SER A 388 5.97 -20.76 19.00
C SER A 388 5.51 -19.36 19.33
N LEU A 389 4.52 -19.27 20.21
CA LEU A 389 4.02 -18.05 20.79
C LEU A 389 4.31 -18.04 22.29
N SER A 390 4.97 -16.99 22.78
CA SER A 390 5.24 -16.78 24.20
C SER A 390 4.69 -15.43 24.66
N LEU A 391 3.78 -15.44 25.63
CA LEU A 391 3.31 -14.25 26.34
C LEU A 391 3.86 -14.29 27.76
N GLN A 392 4.57 -13.24 28.15
CA GLN A 392 5.11 -13.10 29.50
C GLN A 392 4.81 -11.70 30.06
N ALA A 393 4.04 -11.66 31.14
CA ALA A 393 3.77 -10.45 31.91
C ALA A 393 4.43 -10.55 33.30
N GLY A 394 4.82 -9.41 33.85
CA GLY A 394 5.31 -9.33 35.23
C GLY A 394 4.18 -9.36 36.26
N HIS A 395 3.00 -8.94 35.86
CA HIS A 395 1.78 -8.91 36.66
C HIS A 395 0.67 -9.70 35.93
N ASP A 396 -0.29 -9.08 35.24
CA ASP A 396 -1.46 -9.78 34.67
C ASP A 396 -1.40 -9.99 33.15
N ILE A 397 -2.17 -10.96 32.66
CA ILE A 397 -2.48 -11.12 31.24
C ILE A 397 -4.00 -11.14 31.08
N ASN A 398 -4.55 -10.20 30.31
CA ASN A 398 -5.98 -10.05 30.07
C ASN A 398 -6.29 -10.25 28.59
N LEU A 399 -6.98 -11.35 28.26
CA LEU A 399 -7.42 -11.69 26.90
C LEU A 399 -8.90 -11.36 26.76
N MET A 400 -9.20 -10.15 26.32
CA MET A 400 -10.56 -9.61 26.29
C MET A 400 -11.22 -9.70 24.91
N SER A 401 -12.55 -9.68 24.93
CA SER A 401 -13.39 -9.65 23.75
C SER A 401 -13.74 -8.21 23.34
N ALA A 402 -14.31 -8.06 22.17
CA ALA A 402 -14.91 -6.82 21.72
C ALA A 402 -16.27 -7.04 21.06
N GLU A 403 -17.13 -6.05 21.21
CA GLU A 403 -18.49 -6.10 20.69
C GLU A 403 -18.59 -5.60 19.24
N GLU A 404 -19.18 -6.42 18.36
CA GLU A 404 -19.79 -6.00 17.11
C GLU A 404 -21.31 -5.96 17.27
N ARG A 405 -21.96 -4.97 16.65
CA ARG A 405 -23.41 -4.77 16.77
C ARG A 405 -24.05 -4.46 15.42
N THR A 406 -25.24 -4.99 15.20
CA THR A 406 -26.10 -4.66 14.07
C THR A 406 -27.49 -4.35 14.59
N ALA A 407 -27.91 -3.10 14.41
CA ALA A 407 -29.23 -2.61 14.78
C ALA A 407 -29.99 -2.10 13.54
N LEU A 408 -31.25 -2.51 13.41
CA LEU A 408 -32.19 -2.00 12.41
C LEU A 408 -33.52 -1.70 13.10
N THR A 409 -34.01 -0.49 12.93
CA THR A 409 -35.40 -0.15 13.25
C THR A 409 -36.09 0.32 11.98
N ASP A 410 -37.22 -0.29 11.64
CA ASP A 410 -38.05 0.09 10.51
C ASP A 410 -39.49 0.29 10.97
N HIS A 411 -39.99 1.52 10.83
CA HIS A 411 -41.34 1.90 11.22
C HIS A 411 -42.09 2.41 9.99
N HIS A 412 -43.23 1.79 9.69
CA HIS A 412 -44.04 2.17 8.54
C HIS A 412 -45.55 2.16 8.87
N THR A 413 -46.27 3.17 8.41
CA THR A 413 -47.69 3.40 8.68
C THR A 413 -48.46 3.53 7.38
N LYS A 414 -49.41 2.62 7.17
CA LYS A 414 -50.30 2.61 6.02
C LYS A 414 -51.71 3.04 6.42
N GLU A 415 -52.13 4.22 5.94
CA GLU A 415 -53.50 4.71 6.08
C GLU A 415 -54.36 4.38 4.85
N ASN A 416 -55.56 3.84 5.08
CA ASN A 416 -56.58 3.63 4.06
C ASN A 416 -57.83 4.45 4.42
N ASN A 417 -58.14 5.46 3.61
CA ASN A 417 -59.31 6.31 3.77
C ASN A 417 -60.41 5.91 2.77
N ARG A 418 -61.59 5.50 3.27
CA ARG A 418 -62.84 5.41 2.48
C ARG A 418 -63.75 6.55 2.92
N LEU A 419 -64.69 6.96 2.05
CA LEU A 419 -65.56 8.15 2.16
C LEU A 419 -66.18 8.45 3.54
N LEU A 420 -66.27 7.47 4.46
CA LEU A 420 -66.76 7.63 5.84
C LEU A 420 -65.94 6.87 6.92
N THR A 421 -64.82 6.21 6.58
CA THR A 421 -64.01 5.44 7.55
C THR A 421 -62.50 5.59 7.32
N LYS A 422 -61.76 5.84 8.41
CA LYS A 422 -60.29 5.88 8.44
C LYS A 422 -59.76 4.63 9.14
N LYS A 423 -58.91 3.84 8.46
CA LYS A 423 -58.19 2.70 9.05
C LYS A 423 -56.69 2.91 8.86
N SER A 424 -55.92 2.81 9.94
CA SER A 424 -54.46 2.84 9.90
C SER A 424 -53.92 1.46 10.30
N THR A 425 -52.85 1.02 9.63
CA THR A 425 -52.07 -0.16 9.99
C THR A 425 -50.62 0.27 10.13
N THR A 426 -50.04 0.05 11.31
CA THR A 426 -48.62 0.30 11.59
C THR A 426 -47.86 -1.03 11.61
N SER A 427 -46.70 -1.05 10.97
CA SER A 427 -45.71 -2.13 11.04
C SER A 427 -44.43 -1.59 11.67
N HIS A 428 -43.89 -2.35 12.61
CA HIS A 428 -42.65 -2.04 13.30
C HIS A 428 -41.77 -3.30 13.31
N LEU A 429 -40.54 -3.15 12.82
CA LEU A 429 -39.50 -4.18 12.84
C LEU A 429 -38.30 -3.61 13.59
N GLU A 430 -37.82 -4.37 14.57
CA GLU A 430 -36.62 -4.06 15.33
C GLU A 430 -35.72 -5.31 15.32
N ILE A 431 -34.45 -5.11 14.96
CA ILE A 431 -33.40 -6.12 15.02
C ILE A 431 -32.26 -5.49 15.81
N ASP A 432 -31.76 -6.19 16.83
CA ASP A 432 -30.57 -5.80 17.59
C ASP A 432 -29.76 -7.06 17.88
N ASN A 433 -28.68 -7.23 17.11
CA ASN A 433 -27.78 -8.38 17.22
C ASN A 433 -26.43 -7.89 17.72
N THR A 434 -25.89 -8.60 18.70
CA THR A 434 -24.58 -8.33 19.29
C THR A 434 -23.73 -9.58 19.25
N THR A 435 -22.50 -9.47 18.76
CA THR A 435 -21.51 -10.55 18.67
C THR A 435 -20.27 -10.14 19.45
N GLN A 436 -19.79 -11.02 20.33
CA GLN A 436 -18.50 -10.84 21.01
C GLN A 436 -17.39 -11.51 20.19
N LEU A 437 -16.36 -10.76 19.84
CA LEU A 437 -15.14 -11.24 19.20
C LEU A 437 -14.05 -11.35 20.25
N GLY A 438 -13.74 -12.57 20.67
CA GLY A 438 -12.64 -12.86 21.59
C GLY A 438 -11.26 -12.61 20.98
N SER A 439 -10.25 -12.51 21.83
CA SER A 439 -8.85 -12.55 21.39
C SER A 439 -8.42 -13.98 21.04
N GLU A 440 -7.66 -14.15 19.96
CA GLU A 440 -7.18 -15.43 19.45
C GLU A 440 -5.66 -15.53 19.56
N LEU A 441 -5.18 -16.63 20.16
CA LEU A 441 -3.76 -16.97 20.26
C LEU A 441 -3.55 -18.35 19.62
N SER A 442 -2.72 -18.44 18.58
CA SER A 442 -2.49 -19.69 17.84
C SER A 442 -1.01 -19.92 17.56
N ALA A 443 -0.51 -21.14 17.83
CA ALA A 443 0.80 -21.59 17.41
C ALA A 443 0.96 -23.10 17.53
N ASN A 444 2.05 -23.66 16.97
CA ASN A 444 2.44 -25.05 17.24
C ASN A 444 2.77 -25.27 18.74
N SER A 445 3.26 -24.24 19.43
CA SER A 445 3.41 -24.24 20.89
C SER A 445 3.09 -22.86 21.45
N VAL A 446 2.20 -22.81 22.44
CA VAL A 446 1.81 -21.58 23.14
C VAL A 446 2.26 -21.68 24.59
N THR A 447 3.02 -20.69 25.06
CA THR A 447 3.41 -20.52 26.47
C THR A 447 2.87 -19.20 26.98
N ILE A 448 2.09 -19.24 28.06
CA ILE A 448 1.55 -18.06 28.72
C ILE A 448 2.06 -18.06 30.16
N LYS A 449 2.74 -16.98 30.54
CA LYS A 449 3.27 -16.78 31.88
C LYS A 449 2.82 -15.44 32.42
N SER A 450 1.82 -15.47 33.28
CA SER A 450 1.42 -14.35 34.12
C SER A 450 2.17 -14.40 35.45
N GLY A 451 2.50 -13.23 36.00
CA GLY A 451 3.07 -13.10 37.34
C GLY A 451 2.01 -13.17 38.44
N HIS A 452 0.77 -12.83 38.11
CA HIS A 452 -0.37 -12.80 39.01
C HIS A 452 -1.59 -13.48 38.35
N ASP A 453 -2.46 -12.76 37.62
CA ASP A 453 -3.69 -13.33 37.05
C ASP A 453 -3.64 -13.51 35.53
N LEU A 454 -4.38 -14.52 35.04
CA LEU A 454 -4.69 -14.71 33.62
C LEU A 454 -6.21 -14.67 33.46
N ASP A 455 -6.72 -13.55 32.95
CA ASP A 455 -8.14 -13.35 32.69
C ASP A 455 -8.45 -13.54 31.21
N VAL A 456 -9.54 -14.27 30.92
CA VAL A 456 -9.97 -14.56 29.55
C VAL A 456 -11.47 -14.33 29.42
N SER A 457 -11.88 -13.44 28.50
CA SER A 457 -13.28 -13.18 28.15
C SER A 457 -13.49 -13.29 26.64
N GLY A 458 -14.60 -13.92 26.23
CA GLY A 458 -14.88 -14.27 24.84
C GLY A 458 -16.35 -14.16 24.49
#